data_AF-A0A8J6HPU9-F1
#
_entry.id   AF-A0A8J6HPU9-F1
#
_cell.length_a   1.000
_cell.length_b   1.000
_cell.length_c   1.000
_cell.angle_alpha   90.00
_cell.angle_beta   90.00
_cell.angle_gamma   90.00
#
_symmetry.space_group_name_H-M   'P 1'
#
loop_
_entity.id
_entity.type
_entity.pdbx_description
1 polymer ?
#
loop_
_entity_poly.entity_id
_entity_poly.type
_entity_poly.pdbx_seq_one_letter_code
_entity_poly.pdbx_strand_id
1 'polypeptide(L)'
;MGYGAKALDLLKQYYEYKIPNTNESDDVAEEISNVADEEVGLLEETIEPRKSLPPLLVKLNERPPEALNYLGVSFGLTEQLLKFWKRAGYVPVYLRQTTNDLTGEHSCIMLNVLNDDNSDDWLSAYWVDFRRRFTNLLSFQFSKFSPSLALSVLTNKTKKVEAKSKWKGEGD
;
A
#
# COMPACT_ATOMS: atom_id res chain seq x y z
N MET A 1 10.53 -12.74 13.51
CA MET A 1 9.94 -13.51 12.39
C MET A 1 9.19 -12.54 11.48
N GLY A 2 9.56 -12.44 10.21
CA GLY A 2 9.14 -11.36 9.30
C GLY A 2 7.79 -11.59 8.61
N TYR A 3 6.75 -11.95 9.35
CA TYR A 3 5.44 -12.30 8.79
C TYR A 3 4.84 -11.20 7.91
N GLY A 4 4.98 -9.93 8.29
CA GLY A 4 4.51 -8.81 7.48
C GLY A 4 5.24 -8.70 6.12
N ALA A 5 6.53 -9.01 6.09
CA ALA A 5 7.27 -9.03 4.82
C ALA A 5 6.81 -10.19 3.93
N LYS A 6 6.52 -11.36 4.53
CA LYS A 6 6.00 -12.51 3.77
C LYS A 6 4.58 -12.28 3.27
N ALA A 7 3.72 -11.63 4.06
CA ALA A 7 2.37 -11.27 3.65
C ALA A 7 2.39 -10.31 2.45
N LEU A 8 3.26 -9.30 2.47
CA LEU A 8 3.42 -8.39 1.32
C LEU A 8 3.96 -9.09 0.08
N ASP A 9 4.92 -10.01 0.25
CA ASP A 9 5.47 -10.81 -0.84
C ASP A 9 4.38 -11.67 -1.53
N LEU A 10 3.57 -12.37 -0.73
CA LEU A 10 2.45 -13.17 -1.24
C LEU A 10 1.37 -12.29 -1.90
N LEU A 11 1.08 -11.13 -1.32
CA LEU A 11 0.11 -10.20 -1.87
C LEU A 11 0.56 -9.65 -3.22
N LYS A 12 1.85 -9.31 -3.38
CA LYS A 12 2.40 -8.89 -4.68
C LYS A 12 2.32 -10.01 -5.70
N GLN A 13 2.73 -11.23 -5.33
CA GLN A 13 2.66 -12.39 -6.22
C GLN A 13 1.24 -12.69 -6.70
N TYR A 14 0.25 -12.49 -5.83
CA TYR A 14 -1.16 -12.62 -6.18
C TYR A 14 -1.58 -11.61 -7.25
N TYR A 15 -1.31 -10.31 -7.05
CA TYR A 15 -1.70 -9.28 -8.01
C TYR A 15 -0.82 -9.21 -9.26
N GLU A 16 0.37 -9.81 -9.25
CA GLU A 16 1.23 -10.00 -10.42
C GLU A 16 0.89 -11.27 -11.22
N TYR A 17 -0.25 -11.94 -10.92
CA TYR A 17 -0.71 -13.18 -11.59
C TYR A 17 0.28 -14.35 -11.51
N LYS A 18 1.17 -14.38 -10.50
CA LYS A 18 2.17 -15.44 -10.33
C LYS A 18 1.63 -16.68 -9.60
N ILE A 19 0.42 -16.59 -9.05
CA ILE A 19 -0.24 -17.70 -8.35
C ILE A 19 -1.19 -18.37 -9.34
N PRO A 20 -0.97 -19.66 -9.71
CA PRO A 20 -1.83 -20.35 -10.66
C PRO A 20 -3.23 -20.58 -10.07
N ASN A 21 -4.26 -20.16 -10.81
CA ASN A 21 -5.64 -20.55 -10.50
C ASN A 21 -5.80 -22.05 -10.79
N THR A 22 -6.34 -22.80 -9.83
CA THR A 22 -6.54 -24.25 -9.96
C THR A 22 -7.95 -24.62 -10.44
N ASN A 23 -8.89 -23.67 -10.42
CA ASN A 23 -10.26 -23.89 -10.90
C ASN A 23 -10.45 -23.31 -12.30
N GLU A 24 -10.97 -24.12 -13.23
CA GLU A 24 -11.33 -23.74 -14.61
C GLU A 24 -12.75 -23.13 -14.71
N SER A 25 -13.49 -23.04 -13.60
CA SER A 25 -14.86 -22.52 -13.54
C SER A 25 -14.90 -21.16 -12.81
N ASP A 26 -15.32 -20.10 -13.51
CA ASP A 26 -15.45 -18.71 -13.05
C ASP A 26 -16.63 -18.45 -12.07
N ASP A 27 -17.08 -19.46 -11.33
CA ASP A 27 -18.25 -19.34 -10.46
C ASP A 27 -17.85 -18.89 -9.05
N VAL A 28 -17.76 -17.57 -8.83
CA VAL A 28 -17.73 -17.03 -7.46
C VAL A 28 -18.63 -15.79 -7.35
N ALA A 29 -19.94 -16.01 -7.41
CA ALA A 29 -20.93 -15.06 -6.92
C ALA A 29 -22.10 -15.83 -6.28
N GLU A 30 -21.88 -16.39 -5.08
CA GLU A 30 -23.02 -16.79 -4.25
C GLU A 30 -23.60 -15.52 -3.61
N GLU A 31 -24.68 -15.00 -4.21
CA GLU A 31 -25.47 -13.91 -3.63
C GLU A 31 -26.04 -14.32 -2.27
N ILE A 32 -25.90 -13.43 -1.28
CA ILE A 32 -26.38 -13.63 0.08
C ILE A 32 -27.91 -13.53 0.08
N SER A 33 -28.61 -14.65 0.27
CA SER A 33 -30.04 -14.65 0.58
C SER A 33 -30.24 -14.24 2.04
N ASN A 34 -30.52 -12.97 2.31
CA ASN A 34 -30.93 -12.52 3.65
C ASN A 34 -32.34 -13.08 3.95
N VAL A 35 -32.47 -13.82 5.04
CA VAL A 35 -33.77 -14.26 5.56
C VAL A 35 -34.46 -13.03 6.16
N ALA A 36 -35.72 -12.79 5.80
CA ALA A 36 -36.49 -11.64 6.29
C ALA A 36 -36.76 -11.78 7.81
N ASP A 37 -36.53 -10.70 8.56
CA ASP A 37 -36.68 -10.64 10.03
C ASP A 37 -38.13 -10.79 10.54
N GLU A 38 -39.13 -10.91 9.66
CA GLU A 38 -40.55 -10.83 10.03
C GLU A 38 -41.13 -12.12 10.65
N GLU A 39 -40.42 -13.26 10.68
CA GLU A 39 -40.98 -14.56 11.10
C GLU A 39 -40.44 -15.16 12.42
N VAL A 40 -39.58 -14.47 13.19
CA VAL A 40 -38.93 -15.12 14.36
C VAL A 40 -39.45 -14.60 15.70
N GLY A 41 -40.40 -15.33 16.29
CA GLY A 41 -40.78 -15.16 17.69
C GLY A 41 -39.68 -15.66 18.64
N LEU A 42 -39.20 -14.78 19.54
CA LEU A 42 -38.11 -15.04 20.51
C LEU A 42 -38.27 -16.30 21.40
N LEU A 43 -39.48 -16.86 21.50
CA LEU A 43 -39.79 -18.02 22.34
C LEU A 43 -39.87 -19.35 21.56
N GLU A 44 -39.84 -19.31 20.23
CA GLU A 44 -39.95 -20.47 19.33
C GLU A 44 -38.66 -20.69 18.50
N GLU A 45 -37.58 -19.98 18.85
CA GLU A 45 -36.31 -20.02 18.13
C GLU A 45 -35.70 -21.44 18.14
N THR A 46 -35.73 -22.10 16.99
CA THR A 46 -35.03 -23.37 16.73
C THR A 46 -33.72 -23.04 16.03
N ILE A 47 -32.60 -23.24 16.72
CA ILE A 47 -31.25 -22.99 16.18
C ILE A 47 -30.92 -24.09 15.17
N GLU A 48 -31.39 -23.94 13.93
CA GLU A 48 -30.92 -24.73 12.79
C GLU A 48 -29.71 -24.05 12.12
N PRO A 49 -28.70 -24.81 11.66
CA PRO A 49 -27.63 -24.25 10.84
C PRO A 49 -28.22 -23.59 9.59
N ARG A 50 -27.92 -22.31 9.37
CA ARG A 50 -28.40 -21.55 8.21
C ARG A 50 -28.00 -22.27 6.91
N LYS A 51 -28.99 -22.59 6.06
CA LYS A 51 -28.87 -23.51 4.91
C LYS A 51 -28.07 -22.96 3.70
N SER A 52 -27.65 -21.69 3.72
CA SER A 52 -26.97 -21.03 2.59
C SER A 52 -25.96 -19.97 3.04
N LEU A 53 -25.04 -20.32 3.95
CA LEU A 53 -23.93 -19.42 4.29
C LEU A 53 -22.72 -19.70 3.40
N PRO A 54 -22.16 -18.70 2.71
CA PRO A 54 -20.91 -18.87 2.00
C PRO A 54 -19.78 -19.21 2.99
N PRO A 55 -18.71 -19.90 2.53
CA PRO A 55 -17.60 -20.26 3.40
C PRO A 55 -16.90 -19.02 3.97
N LEU A 56 -16.49 -19.09 5.24
CA LEU A 56 -15.80 -17.98 5.92
C LEU A 56 -14.49 -17.58 5.22
N LEU A 57 -13.79 -18.57 4.66
CA LEU A 57 -12.51 -18.40 3.98
C LEU A 57 -12.55 -19.16 2.65
N VAL A 58 -12.14 -18.47 1.60
CA VAL A 58 -11.87 -19.06 0.28
C VAL A 58 -10.36 -19.11 0.09
N LYS A 59 -9.84 -20.15 -0.57
CA LYS A 59 -8.39 -20.20 -0.82
C LYS A 59 -8.00 -19.13 -1.82
N LEU A 60 -6.83 -18.53 -1.63
CA LEU A 60 -6.34 -17.47 -2.52
C LEU A 60 -6.23 -17.92 -3.99
N ASN A 61 -5.97 -19.21 -4.23
CA ASN A 61 -5.86 -19.78 -5.57
C ASN A 61 -7.21 -19.96 -6.27
N GLU A 62 -8.33 -19.91 -5.54
CA GLU A 62 -9.68 -20.12 -6.07
C GLU A 62 -10.34 -18.80 -6.48
N ARG A 63 -9.72 -17.66 -6.15
CA ARG A 63 -10.18 -16.32 -6.53
C ARG A 63 -9.24 -15.71 -7.59
N PRO A 64 -9.74 -15.28 -8.76
CA PRO A 64 -8.92 -14.57 -9.72
C PRO A 64 -8.56 -13.15 -9.20
N PRO A 65 -7.30 -12.71 -9.33
CA PRO A 65 -6.89 -11.36 -8.96
C PRO A 65 -7.37 -10.31 -9.97
N GLU A 66 -7.79 -9.15 -9.45
CA GLU A 66 -8.09 -7.97 -10.24
C GLU A 66 -6.81 -7.30 -10.76
N ALA A 67 -6.88 -6.70 -11.95
CA ALA A 67 -5.74 -6.01 -12.53
C ALA A 67 -5.44 -4.71 -11.76
N LEU A 68 -4.34 -4.69 -11.01
CA LEU A 68 -3.87 -3.52 -10.27
C LEU A 68 -2.61 -2.92 -10.87
N ASN A 69 -2.53 -1.58 -10.90
CA ASN A 69 -1.33 -0.87 -11.36
C ASN A 69 -0.33 -0.63 -10.24
N TYR A 70 -0.81 -0.28 -9.04
CA TYR A 70 0.03 0.04 -7.89
C TYR A 70 -0.64 -0.34 -6.57
N LEU A 71 0.19 -0.50 -5.54
CA LEU A 71 -0.21 -0.66 -4.14
C LEU A 71 0.17 0.61 -3.37
N GLY A 72 -0.75 1.10 -2.55
CA GLY A 72 -0.53 2.26 -1.69
C GLY A 72 -0.71 1.91 -0.22
N VAL A 73 0.05 2.59 0.63
CA VAL A 73 -0.08 2.49 2.09
C VAL A 73 -0.13 3.87 2.71
N SER A 74 -0.92 4.03 3.77
CA SER A 74 -1.02 5.25 4.57
C SER A 74 -0.79 4.89 6.03
N PHE A 75 0.16 5.54 6.68
CA PHE A 75 0.51 5.27 8.07
C PHE A 75 1.10 6.50 8.77
N GLY A 76 1.12 6.51 10.10
CA GLY A 76 1.80 7.54 10.88
C GLY A 76 3.32 7.38 10.81
N LEU A 77 4.05 8.45 10.46
CA LEU A 77 5.47 8.38 10.17
C LEU A 77 6.28 8.05 11.42
N THR A 78 6.73 6.79 11.50
CA THR A 78 7.70 6.31 12.50
C THR A 78 8.93 5.73 11.80
N GLU A 79 10.09 5.75 12.47
CA GLU A 79 11.31 5.16 11.91
C GLU A 79 11.17 3.66 11.61
N GLN A 80 10.42 2.93 12.44
CA GLN A 80 10.24 1.49 12.30
C GLN A 80 9.41 1.16 11.06
N LEU A 81 8.25 1.81 10.89
CA LEU A 81 7.38 1.60 9.74
C LEU A 81 8.05 2.09 8.45
N LEU A 82 8.71 3.26 8.48
CA LEU A 82 9.44 3.76 7.32
C LEU A 82 10.51 2.77 6.84
N LYS A 83 11.30 2.19 7.77
CA LYS A 83 12.31 1.17 7.43
C LYS A 83 11.67 -0.11 6.88
N PHE A 84 10.52 -0.52 7.39
CA PHE A 84 9.78 -1.69 6.91
C PHE A 84 9.30 -1.48 5.46
N TRP A 85 8.59 -0.38 5.18
CA TRP A 85 8.04 -0.10 3.85
C TRP A 85 9.12 0.15 2.80
N LYS A 86 10.23 0.80 3.19
CA LYS A 86 11.39 0.97 2.29
C LYS A 86 12.03 -0.36 1.91
N ARG A 87 12.12 -1.30 2.86
CA ARG A 87 12.63 -2.65 2.58
C ARG A 87 11.72 -3.43 1.64
N ALA A 88 10.41 -3.20 1.73
CA ALA A 88 9.42 -3.77 0.83
C ALA A 88 9.35 -3.06 -0.55
N GLY A 89 10.22 -2.07 -0.82
CA GLY A 89 10.33 -1.38 -2.09
C GLY A 89 9.35 -0.22 -2.30
N TYR A 90 8.66 0.24 -1.25
CA TYR A 90 7.72 1.35 -1.38
C TYR A 90 8.46 2.70 -1.48
N VAL A 91 7.86 3.65 -2.19
CA VAL A 91 8.38 5.00 -2.43
C VAL A 91 7.45 6.03 -1.79
N PRO A 92 7.94 6.93 -0.93
CA PRO A 92 7.09 7.94 -0.32
C PRO A 92 6.75 9.02 -1.34
N VAL A 93 5.48 9.40 -1.39
CA VAL A 93 4.93 10.37 -2.35
C VAL A 93 4.33 11.57 -1.64
N TYR A 94 3.84 11.39 -0.41
CA TYR A 94 3.20 12.46 0.34
C TYR A 94 3.44 12.32 1.83
N LEU A 95 3.62 13.46 2.50
CA LEU A 95 3.69 13.57 3.95
C LEU A 95 2.87 14.78 4.39
N ARG A 96 1.90 14.55 5.28
CA ARG A 96 1.03 15.59 5.82
C ARG A 96 1.81 16.54 6.73
N GLN A 97 1.59 17.85 6.59
CA GLN A 97 2.27 18.86 7.41
C GLN A 97 1.73 18.93 8.84
N THR A 98 0.44 18.70 9.02
CA THR A 98 -0.21 18.66 10.32
C THR A 98 -0.08 17.26 10.90
N THR A 99 0.36 17.18 12.15
CA THR A 99 0.31 15.95 12.94
C THR A 99 -1.14 15.55 13.20
N ASN A 100 -1.38 14.26 13.36
CA ASN A 100 -2.64 13.79 13.90
C ASN A 100 -2.73 14.13 15.39
N ASP A 101 -3.87 14.64 15.85
CA ASP A 101 -4.03 15.11 17.24
C ASP A 101 -3.99 13.95 18.26
N LEU A 102 -4.39 12.74 17.84
CA LEU A 102 -4.39 11.56 18.69
C LEU A 102 -3.00 10.93 18.86
N THR A 103 -2.22 10.85 17.78
CA THR A 103 -0.94 10.11 17.78
C THR A 103 0.29 11.02 17.77
N GLY A 104 0.13 12.30 17.45
CA GLY A 104 1.25 13.23 17.27
C GLY A 104 2.12 12.95 16.04
N GLU A 105 1.75 11.98 15.20
CA GLU A 105 2.51 11.55 14.03
C GLU A 105 2.00 12.21 12.75
N HIS A 106 2.88 12.39 11.78
CA HIS A 106 2.51 12.87 10.44
C HIS A 106 2.08 11.70 9.55
N SER A 107 0.93 11.82 8.89
CA SER A 107 0.47 10.79 7.94
C SER A 107 1.36 10.77 6.70
N CYS A 108 1.94 9.61 6.40
CA CYS A 108 2.80 9.34 5.26
C CYS A 108 2.11 8.38 4.28
N ILE A 109 2.14 8.72 3.00
CA ILE A 109 1.65 7.87 1.92
C ILE A 109 2.84 7.38 1.10
N MET A 110 2.94 6.06 0.92
CA MET A 110 3.94 5.43 0.08
C MET A 110 3.30 4.52 -0.96
N LEU A 111 3.86 4.47 -2.16
CA LEU A 111 3.35 3.70 -3.29
C LEU A 111 4.38 2.67 -3.78
N ASN A 112 3.89 1.59 -4.39
CA ASN A 112 4.69 0.55 -5.04
C ASN A 112 3.99 0.12 -6.33
N VAL A 113 4.69 0.16 -7.46
CA VAL A 113 4.13 -0.23 -8.77
C VAL A 113 4.32 -1.74 -8.94
N LEU A 114 3.27 -2.43 -9.41
CA LEU A 114 3.26 -3.90 -9.55
C LEU A 114 3.74 -4.36 -10.92
N ASN A 115 3.35 -3.66 -11.98
CA ASN A 115 3.69 -4.00 -13.37
C ASN A 115 4.64 -2.93 -13.93
N ASP A 116 5.92 -3.30 -14.11
CA ASP A 116 6.98 -2.44 -14.66
C ASP A 116 6.95 -2.40 -16.21
N ASP A 117 6.01 -3.12 -16.84
CA ASP A 117 5.84 -3.15 -18.30
C ASP A 117 5.40 -1.79 -18.87
N ASN A 118 4.86 -0.90 -18.02
CA ASN A 118 4.59 0.47 -18.40
C ASN A 118 5.83 1.33 -18.12
N SER A 119 6.48 1.76 -19.20
CA SER A 119 7.60 2.70 -19.28
C SER A 119 7.38 4.08 -18.64
N ASP A 120 6.23 4.29 -17.98
CA ASP A 120 5.88 5.56 -17.37
C ASP A 120 6.55 5.68 -16.01
N ASP A 121 7.67 6.39 -15.98
CA ASP A 121 8.42 6.69 -14.75
C ASP A 121 7.73 7.79 -13.90
N TRP A 122 6.40 7.80 -13.86
CA TRP A 122 5.61 8.74 -13.08
C TRP A 122 6.01 8.69 -11.61
N LEU A 123 6.21 7.49 -11.06
CA LEU A 123 6.57 7.32 -9.65
C LEU A 123 7.92 7.98 -9.32
N SER A 124 8.87 8.00 -10.25
CA SER A 124 10.13 8.74 -10.02
C SER A 124 9.91 10.25 -10.08
N ALA A 125 9.05 10.74 -10.97
CA ALA A 125 8.70 12.16 -11.03
C ALA A 125 8.05 12.62 -9.71
N TYR A 126 7.13 11.81 -9.15
CA TYR A 126 6.55 12.07 -7.82
C TYR A 126 7.58 11.98 -6.71
N TRP A 127 8.54 11.06 -6.78
CA TRP A 127 9.62 10.98 -5.80
C TRP A 127 10.53 12.21 -5.83
N VAL A 128 10.90 12.70 -7.02
CA VAL A 128 11.70 13.93 -7.19
C VAL A 128 10.95 15.14 -6.64
N ASP A 129 9.67 15.27 -6.96
CA ASP A 129 8.84 16.36 -6.46
C ASP A 129 8.65 16.28 -4.94
N PHE A 130 8.36 15.09 -4.41
CA PHE A 130 8.28 14.84 -2.97
C PHE A 130 9.58 15.25 -2.27
N ARG A 131 10.75 14.85 -2.78
CA ARG A 131 12.03 15.24 -2.20
C ARG A 131 12.19 16.75 -2.15
N ARG A 132 11.90 17.46 -3.24
CA ARG A 132 11.98 18.92 -3.30
C ARG A 132 11.03 19.59 -2.31
N ARG A 133 9.78 19.12 -2.23
CA ARG A 133 8.80 19.64 -1.25
C ARG A 133 9.28 19.36 0.17
N PHE A 134 9.67 18.13 0.46
CA PHE A 134 10.14 17.72 1.78
C PHE A 134 11.34 18.55 2.23
N THR A 135 12.36 18.77 1.37
CA THR A 135 13.51 19.62 1.71
C THR A 135 13.11 21.05 2.03
N ASN A 136 12.15 21.63 1.30
CA ASN A 136 11.66 22.97 1.56
C ASN A 136 10.87 23.05 2.87
N LEU A 137 10.18 21.97 3.26
CA LEU A 137 9.38 21.91 4.48
C LEU A 137 10.18 21.54 5.73
N LEU A 138 11.44 21.09 5.60
CA LEU A 138 12.32 20.77 6.73
C LEU A 138 12.57 21.96 7.66
N SER A 139 12.58 23.18 7.15
CA SER A 139 12.73 24.39 7.96
C SER A 139 11.45 24.85 8.66
N PHE A 140 10.30 24.24 8.33
CA PHE A 140 8.98 24.63 8.85
C PHE A 140 8.44 23.56 9.81
N GLN A 141 7.32 22.92 9.47
CA GLN A 141 6.63 21.95 10.32
C GLN A 141 7.46 20.68 10.57
N PHE A 142 8.41 20.37 9.70
CA PHE A 142 9.28 19.20 9.83
C PHE A 142 10.60 19.50 10.57
N SER A 143 10.77 20.71 11.09
CA SER A 143 11.96 21.11 11.88
C SER A 143 12.14 20.30 13.17
N LYS A 144 11.04 19.72 13.68
CA LYS A 144 11.03 18.87 14.88
C LYS A 144 11.50 17.45 14.62
N PHE A 145 11.68 17.04 13.36
CA PHE A 145 12.15 15.69 13.06
C PHE A 145 13.60 15.48 13.45
N SER A 146 13.91 14.27 13.92
CA SER A 146 15.29 13.87 14.10
C SER A 146 16.01 13.91 12.76
N PRO A 147 17.29 14.36 12.72
CA PRO A 147 18.07 14.32 11.49
C PRO A 147 18.18 12.91 10.88
N SER A 148 18.19 11.88 11.73
CA SER A 148 18.16 10.47 11.31
C SER A 148 16.88 10.12 10.54
N LEU A 149 15.71 10.52 11.04
CA LEU A 149 14.43 10.28 10.39
C LEU A 149 14.31 11.08 9.10
N ALA A 150 14.70 12.37 9.11
CA ALA A 150 14.66 13.22 7.92
C ALA A 150 15.56 12.68 6.79
N LEU A 151 16.79 12.29 7.12
CA LEU A 151 17.70 11.65 6.16
C LEU A 151 17.17 10.30 5.70
N SER A 152 16.59 9.52 6.62
CA SER A 152 15.93 8.28 6.28
C SER A 152 14.83 8.53 5.27
N VAL A 153 13.93 9.50 5.46
CA VAL A 153 12.86 9.85 4.50
C VAL A 153 13.42 10.22 3.13
N LEU A 154 14.44 11.08 3.07
CA LEU A 154 15.07 11.55 1.83
C LEU A 154 15.84 10.48 1.05
N THR A 155 16.30 9.44 1.72
CA THR A 155 17.08 8.36 1.09
C THR A 155 16.16 7.20 0.73
N ASN A 156 16.04 6.89 -0.56
CA ASN A 156 15.35 5.70 -1.01
C ASN A 156 16.23 4.94 -2.00
N LYS A 157 16.44 3.64 -1.75
CA LYS A 157 17.31 2.79 -2.57
C LYS A 157 16.62 2.32 -3.84
N THR A 158 15.28 2.26 -3.84
CA THR A 158 14.48 1.70 -4.92
C THR A 158 14.44 2.57 -6.17
N LYS A 159 14.47 3.90 -6.01
CA LYS A 159 14.49 4.86 -7.12
C LYS A 159 15.63 5.86 -6.90
N LYS A 160 16.71 5.73 -7.68
CA LYS A 160 17.78 6.72 -7.72
C LYS A 160 17.26 7.94 -8.49
N VAL A 161 17.49 9.13 -7.95
CA VAL A 161 17.27 10.36 -8.70
C VAL A 161 18.49 10.55 -9.58
N GLU A 162 18.30 10.57 -10.89
CA GLU A 162 19.37 10.97 -11.80
C GLU A 162 19.74 12.43 -11.52
N ALA A 163 21.00 12.68 -11.19
CA ALA A 163 21.52 14.03 -11.11
C ALA A 163 21.55 14.59 -12.53
N LYS A 164 20.70 15.57 -12.84
CA LYS A 164 20.81 16.32 -14.10
C LYS A 164 22.19 17.00 -14.13
N SER A 165 23.14 16.45 -14.88
CA SER A 165 24.43 17.06 -15.20
C SER A 165 24.22 18.19 -16.20
N LYS A 166 23.62 19.30 -15.76
CA LYS A 166 23.66 20.55 -16.52
C LYS A 166 24.97 21.27 -16.23
N TRP A 167 26.06 20.79 -16.82
CA TRP A 167 27.25 21.60 -17.11
C TRP A 167 27.64 21.31 -18.55
N LYS A 168 26.98 22.01 -19.48
CA LYS A 168 27.53 22.28 -20.80
C LYS A 168 27.75 23.79 -20.81
N GLY A 169 28.96 24.20 -20.46
CA GLY A 169 29.39 25.57 -20.68
C GLY A 169 29.42 25.81 -22.18
N GLU A 170 28.48 26.61 -22.67
CA GLU A 170 28.70 27.38 -23.89
C GLU A 170 29.65 28.51 -23.50
N GLY A 171 30.94 28.29 -23.78
CA GLY A 171 31.92 29.36 -23.89
C GLY A 171 32.14 29.61 -25.38
N ASP A 172 31.63 30.74 -25.85
CA ASP A 172 32.21 31.50 -26.95
C ASP A 172 33.13 32.57 -26.35
#